data_AF-A0A2D8AC46-F1
#
_entry.id   AF-A0A2D8AC46-F1
#
_cell.length_a   1.000
_cell.length_b   1.000
_cell.length_c   1.000
_cell.angle_alpha   90.00
_cell.angle_beta   90.00
_cell.angle_gamma   90.00
#
_symmetry.space_group_name_H-M   'P 1'
#
loop_
_entity.id
_entity.type
_entity.pdbx_description
1 polymer ?
#
loop_
_entity_poly.entity_id
_entity_poly.type
_entity_poly.pdbx_seq_one_letter_code
_entity_poly.pdbx_strand_id
1 'polypeptide(L)'
;MKVYDVPVVFFDLDDSLINKDANSLWIRWRFRRDRWAMVEGVQALLSLYRAYKKGRVTHTRLSNYYRTRTRGMTLADYQTSVERFFNERGQLHIYPQAASLLFAYQRQGTRIVMITGADEVVAEAYGRELGIEDVISNRLDVAETQI
;
A
#
# COMPACT_ATOMS: atom_id res chain seq x y z
N MET A 1 -13.76 17.23 13.93
CA MET A 1 -13.91 16.14 12.95
C MET A 1 -15.39 15.81 12.85
N LYS A 2 -15.97 15.81 11.64
CA LYS A 2 -17.41 15.59 11.44
C LYS A 2 -17.63 14.13 11.04
N VAL A 3 -18.52 13.44 11.74
CA VAL A 3 -18.95 12.07 11.42
C VAL A 3 -20.35 12.18 10.84
N TYR A 4 -20.58 11.54 9.69
CA TYR A 4 -21.84 11.60 8.98
C TYR A 4 -22.66 10.34 9.28
N ASP A 5 -23.97 10.50 9.46
CA ASP A 5 -24.88 9.37 9.59
C ASP A 5 -25.20 8.80 8.20
N VAL A 6 -24.42 7.81 7.78
CA VAL A 6 -24.50 7.16 6.47
C VAL A 6 -24.32 5.65 6.62
N PRO A 7 -24.93 4.84 5.73
CA PRO A 7 -24.81 3.38 5.80
C PRO A 7 -23.42 2.87 5.40
N VAL A 8 -22.70 3.60 4.53
CA VAL A 8 -21.36 3.25 4.06
C VAL A 8 -20.48 4.48 3.91
N VAL A 9 -19.20 4.34 4.23
CA VAL A 9 -18.17 5.35 4.00
C VAL A 9 -16.96 4.73 3.31
N PHE A 10 -16.39 5.46 2.37
CA PHE A 10 -15.20 5.06 1.64
C PHE A 10 -14.00 5.90 2.08
N PHE A 11 -12.87 5.24 2.33
CA PHE A 11 -11.60 5.91 2.61
C PHE A 11 -10.54 5.49 1.62
N ASP A 12 -9.82 6.48 1.10
CA ASP A 12 -8.53 6.24 0.46
C ASP A 12 -7.44 5.99 1.52
N LEU A 13 -6.36 5.30 1.14
CA LEU A 13 -5.25 4.98 2.03
C LEU A 13 -4.16 6.06 1.99
N ASP A 14 -3.53 6.24 0.82
CA ASP A 14 -2.31 7.03 0.65
C ASP A 14 -2.61 8.54 0.77
N ASP A 15 -1.81 9.26 1.57
CA ASP A 15 -2.05 10.67 1.89
C ASP A 15 -3.44 10.96 2.53
N SER A 16 -4.19 9.92 2.93
CA SER A 16 -5.55 9.99 3.49
C SER A 16 -5.63 9.37 4.90
N LEU A 17 -5.52 8.04 5.02
CA LEU A 17 -5.44 7.33 6.31
C LEU A 17 -4.00 7.26 6.85
N ILE A 18 -3.01 7.35 5.95
CA ILE A 18 -1.59 7.39 6.28
C ILE A 18 -0.91 8.66 5.73
N ASN A 19 0.15 9.12 6.38
CA ASN A 19 0.86 10.37 6.03
C ASN A 19 1.92 10.21 4.94
N LYS A 20 1.88 9.10 4.22
CA LYS A 20 2.80 8.69 3.16
C LYS A 20 2.08 7.83 2.14
N ASP A 21 2.81 7.50 1.10
CA ASP A 21 2.46 6.49 0.12
C ASP A 21 3.00 5.11 0.58
N ALA A 22 2.10 4.15 0.79
CA ALA A 22 2.37 2.81 1.29
C ALA A 22 3.36 2.06 0.39
N ASN A 23 3.22 2.18 -0.93
CA ASN A 23 4.12 1.53 -1.89
C ASN A 23 5.55 2.09 -1.78
N SER A 24 5.69 3.40 -1.63
CA SER A 24 6.98 4.07 -1.44
C SER A 24 7.66 3.68 -0.13
N LEU A 25 6.87 3.49 0.93
CA LEU A 25 7.35 2.97 2.20
C LEU A 25 7.86 1.54 2.08
N TRP A 26 7.08 0.66 1.44
CA TRP A 26 7.45 -0.72 1.15
C TRP A 26 8.76 -0.81 0.36
N ILE A 27 8.85 -0.10 -0.76
CA ILE A 27 10.03 -0.04 -1.63
C ILE A 27 11.26 0.37 -0.82
N ARG A 28 11.14 1.45 -0.05
CA ARG A 28 12.25 1.96 0.78
C ARG A 28 12.66 0.98 1.87
N TRP A 29 11.70 0.27 2.46
CA TRP A 29 11.97 -0.76 3.47
C TRP A 29 12.71 -1.96 2.88
N ARG A 30 12.24 -2.46 1.72
CA ARG A 30 12.83 -3.59 1.02
C ARG A 30 14.28 -3.32 0.61
N PHE A 31 14.54 -2.18 -0.01
CA PHE A 31 15.89 -1.81 -0.46
C PHE A 31 16.93 -1.70 0.68
N ARG A 32 16.51 -1.33 1.90
CA ARG A 32 17.44 -1.30 3.04
C ARG A 32 17.89 -2.69 3.48
N ARG A 33 17.13 -3.73 3.14
CA ARG A 33 17.36 -5.12 3.55
C ARG A 33 18.03 -5.93 2.46
N ASP A 34 17.62 -5.72 1.22
CA ASP A 34 18.27 -6.26 0.03
C ASP A 34 19.55 -5.44 -0.25
N ARG A 35 20.57 -5.58 0.61
CA ARG A 35 21.85 -4.83 0.62
C ARG A 35 22.68 -4.88 -0.68
N TRP A 36 22.14 -5.42 -1.77
CA TRP A 36 22.84 -5.76 -3.01
C TRP A 36 22.28 -5.09 -4.29
N ALA A 37 21.14 -4.39 -4.23
CA ALA A 37 20.62 -3.65 -5.38
C ALA A 37 20.94 -2.15 -5.25
N MET A 38 22.00 -1.73 -5.96
CA MET A 38 22.56 -0.38 -6.09
C MET A 38 21.66 0.82 -5.74
N VAL A 39 22.27 1.79 -5.07
CA VAL A 39 21.74 3.14 -4.77
C VAL A 39 21.09 3.83 -5.99
N GLU A 40 21.55 3.52 -7.21
CA GLU A 40 20.97 4.01 -8.47
C GLU A 40 19.56 3.44 -8.75
N GLY A 41 19.28 2.18 -8.37
CA GLY A 41 17.98 1.55 -8.54
C GLY A 41 16.89 2.24 -7.70
N VAL A 42 17.23 2.70 -6.49
CA VAL A 42 16.33 3.46 -5.62
C VAL A 42 16.00 4.83 -6.23
N GLN A 43 17.00 5.53 -6.77
CA GLN A 43 16.78 6.83 -7.41
C GLN A 43 15.97 6.70 -8.69
N ALA A 44 16.27 5.70 -9.53
CA ALA A 44 15.50 5.40 -10.73
C ALA A 44 14.04 5.09 -10.40
N LEU A 45 13.77 4.28 -9.36
CA LEU A 45 12.40 3.96 -8.95
C LEU A 45 11.65 5.15 -8.35
N LEU A 46 12.30 5.96 -7.51
CA LEU A 46 11.71 7.19 -6.98
C LEU A 46 11.47 8.22 -8.09
N SER A 47 12.33 8.28 -9.10
CA SER A 47 12.13 9.13 -10.27
C SER A 47 10.95 8.64 -11.12
N LEU A 48 10.79 7.32 -11.28
CA LEU A 48 9.67 6.69 -11.97
C LEU A 48 8.36 6.95 -11.23
N TYR A 49 8.35 6.82 -9.90
CA TYR A 49 7.23 7.14 -9.03
C TYR A 49 6.84 8.63 -9.11
N ARG A 50 7.84 9.54 -9.11
CA ARG A 50 7.58 10.98 -9.29
C ARG A 50 7.04 11.30 -10.68
N ALA A 51 7.53 10.63 -11.72
CA ALA A 51 7.01 10.79 -13.08
C ALA A 51 5.57 10.25 -13.20
N TYR A 52 5.27 9.16 -12.49
CA TYR A 52 3.92 8.60 -12.33
C TYR A 52 2.96 9.60 -11.66
N LYS A 53 3.29 10.14 -10.47
CA LYS A 53 2.45 11.14 -9.77
C LYS A 53 2.23 12.44 -10.59
N LYS A 54 3.10 12.73 -11.56
CA LYS A 54 2.95 13.87 -12.50
C LYS A 54 2.10 13.58 -13.74
N GLY A 55 1.36 12.46 -13.78
CA GLY A 55 0.45 12.12 -14.86
C GLY A 55 1.11 11.61 -16.14
N ARG A 56 2.40 11.24 -16.11
CA ARG A 56 3.13 10.71 -17.28
C ARG A 56 3.12 9.17 -17.29
N VAL A 57 1.93 8.59 -17.15
CA VAL A 57 1.71 7.15 -16.99
C VAL A 57 1.65 6.49 -18.37
N THR A 58 2.71 5.79 -18.74
CA THR A 58 2.69 4.82 -19.85
C THR A 58 2.55 3.42 -19.28
N HIS A 59 1.81 2.53 -19.95
CA HIS A 59 1.62 1.14 -19.54
C HIS A 59 2.93 0.44 -19.11
N THR A 60 4.00 0.61 -19.88
CA THR A 60 5.33 0.03 -19.58
C THR A 60 5.94 0.50 -18.26
N ARG A 61 5.77 1.79 -17.92
CA ARG A 61 6.26 2.35 -16.65
C ARG A 61 5.48 1.79 -15.46
N LEU A 62 4.18 1.59 -15.63
CA LEU A 62 3.32 1.00 -14.61
C LEU A 62 3.69 -0.47 -14.38
N SER A 63 3.81 -1.26 -15.45
CA SER A 63 4.23 -2.67 -15.37
C SER A 63 5.60 -2.83 -14.71
N ASN A 64 6.60 -2.02 -15.10
CA ASN A 64 7.92 -2.04 -14.47
C ASN A 64 7.88 -1.64 -12.99
N TYR A 65 7.01 -0.71 -12.62
CA TYR A 65 6.82 -0.27 -11.24
C TYR A 65 6.25 -1.40 -10.35
N TYR A 66 5.25 -2.15 -10.82
CA TYR A 66 4.74 -3.33 -10.11
C TYR A 66 5.77 -4.47 -10.09
N ARG A 67 6.40 -4.79 -11.23
CA ARG A 67 7.41 -5.84 -11.32
C ARG A 67 8.57 -5.62 -10.36
N THR A 68 9.03 -4.40 -10.19
CA THR A 68 10.17 -4.12 -9.30
C THR A 68 9.82 -4.33 -7.82
N ARG A 69 8.55 -4.18 -7.43
CA ARG A 69 8.08 -4.39 -6.06
C ARG A 69 8.05 -5.85 -5.63
N THR A 70 7.92 -6.76 -6.59
CA THR A 70 7.77 -8.21 -6.35
C THR A 70 8.87 -9.03 -7.01
N ARG A 71 9.82 -8.41 -7.72
CA ARG A 71 10.87 -9.12 -8.48
C ARG A 71 11.61 -10.12 -7.60
N GLY A 72 11.68 -11.37 -8.07
CA GLY A 72 12.40 -12.44 -7.40
C GLY A 72 11.78 -12.95 -6.09
N MET A 73 10.51 -12.61 -5.82
CA MET A 73 9.75 -13.13 -4.69
C MET A 73 8.64 -14.05 -5.21
N THR A 74 8.41 -15.16 -4.52
CA THR A 74 7.13 -15.87 -4.63
C THR A 74 6.02 -15.05 -3.97
N LEU A 75 4.75 -15.40 -4.21
CA LEU A 75 3.64 -14.75 -3.51
C LEU A 75 3.77 -14.88 -1.99
N ALA A 76 4.16 -16.05 -1.49
CA ALA A 76 4.35 -16.30 -0.06
C ALA A 76 5.50 -15.45 0.53
N ASP A 77 6.62 -15.32 -0.19
CA ASP A 77 7.73 -14.45 0.22
C ASP A 77 7.31 -12.98 0.27
N TYR A 78 6.51 -12.56 -0.71
CA TYR A 78 6.00 -11.20 -0.78
C TYR A 78 5.06 -10.90 0.39
N GLN A 79 4.09 -11.77 0.67
CA GLN A 79 3.18 -11.66 1.82
C GLN A 79 3.95 -11.56 3.15
N THR A 80 4.88 -12.49 3.37
CA THR A 80 5.71 -12.49 4.59
C THR A 80 6.56 -11.22 4.72
N SER A 81 7.09 -10.72 3.60
CA SER A 81 7.90 -9.51 3.59
C SER A 81 7.06 -8.26 3.84
N VAL A 82 5.84 -8.19 3.30
CA VAL A 82 4.90 -7.08 3.54
C VAL A 82 4.46 -7.06 5.00
N GLU A 83 4.16 -8.20 5.61
CA GLU A 83 3.85 -8.27 7.05
C GLU A 83 5.00 -7.73 7.90
N ARG A 84 6.24 -8.13 7.58
CA ARG A 84 7.42 -7.62 8.29
C ARG A 84 7.62 -6.13 8.07
N PHE A 85 7.44 -5.65 6.84
CA PHE A 85 7.45 -4.23 6.52
C PHE A 85 6.43 -3.46 7.36
N PHE A 86 5.21 -3.98 7.42
CA PHE A 86 4.10 -3.36 8.10
C PHE A 86 4.41 -3.17 9.59
N ASN A 87 4.79 -4.26 10.25
CA ASN A 87 5.11 -4.30 11.68
C ASN A 87 6.28 -3.37 12.04
N GLU A 88 7.29 -3.25 11.19
CA GLU A 88 8.46 -2.45 11.53
C GLU A 88 8.35 -0.98 11.14
N ARG A 89 7.64 -0.65 10.06
CA ARG A 89 7.63 0.70 9.48
C ARG A 89 6.26 1.14 8.99
N GLY A 90 5.48 0.25 8.37
CA GLY A 90 4.21 0.60 7.74
C GLY A 90 3.21 1.24 8.71
N GLN A 91 3.02 0.64 9.89
CA GLN A 91 2.08 1.11 10.90
C GLN A 91 2.41 2.50 11.46
N LEU A 92 3.69 2.90 11.46
CA LEU A 92 4.16 4.18 12.03
C LEU A 92 3.66 5.41 11.27
N HIS A 93 3.04 5.20 10.11
CA HIS A 93 2.56 6.26 9.23
C HIS A 93 1.06 6.48 9.28
N ILE A 94 0.31 5.70 10.06
CA ILE A 94 -1.14 5.87 10.26
C ILE A 94 -1.39 7.18 11.00
N TYR A 95 -2.31 8.01 10.48
CA TYR A 95 -2.73 9.21 11.19
C TYR A 95 -3.49 8.83 12.47
N PRO A 96 -3.10 9.34 13.65
CA PRO A 96 -3.87 9.09 14.88
C PRO A 96 -5.34 9.52 14.77
N GLN A 97 -5.61 10.56 13.99
CA GLN A 97 -6.97 11.05 13.71
C GLN A 97 -7.76 10.07 12.83
N ALA A 98 -7.10 9.32 11.94
CA ALA A 98 -7.75 8.29 11.12
C ALA A 98 -8.28 7.16 12.00
N ALA A 99 -7.48 6.66 12.94
CA ALA A 99 -7.94 5.64 13.90
C ALA A 99 -9.17 6.11 14.70
N SER A 100 -9.15 7.37 15.16
CA SER A 100 -10.28 7.97 15.89
C SER A 100 -11.56 8.09 15.03
N LEU A 101 -11.40 8.41 13.74
CA LEU A 101 -12.52 8.54 12.80
C LEU A 101 -13.15 7.18 12.47
N LEU A 102 -12.31 6.20 12.18
CA LEU A 102 -12.76 4.83 11.88
C LEU A 102 -13.50 4.23 13.07
N PHE A 103 -12.97 4.41 14.28
CA PHE A 103 -13.64 3.99 15.51
C PHE A 103 -15.02 4.62 15.69
N ALA A 104 -15.17 5.91 15.34
CA ALA A 104 -16.47 6.59 15.44
C ALA A 104 -17.51 6.00 14.46
N TYR A 105 -17.10 5.70 13.23
CA TYR A 105 -17.96 5.04 12.24
C TYR A 105 -18.30 3.59 12.62
N GLN A 106 -17.33 2.83 13.14
CA GLN A 106 -17.56 1.48 13.66
C GLN A 106 -18.60 1.48 14.78
N ARG A 107 -18.53 2.44 15.71
CA ARG A 107 -19.52 2.58 16.80
C ARG A 107 -20.92 2.93 16.33
N GLN A 108 -21.06 3.56 15.17
CA GLN A 108 -22.36 3.84 14.54
C GLN A 108 -22.92 2.63 13.78
N GLY A 109 -22.13 1.57 13.60
CA GLY A 109 -22.49 0.46 12.73
C GLY A 109 -22.40 0.81 11.24
N THR A 110 -21.74 1.92 10.89
CA THR A 110 -21.49 2.29 9.49
C THR A 110 -20.51 1.30 8.88
N ARG A 111 -20.82 0.78 7.69
CA ARG A 111 -19.91 -0.05 6.92
C ARG A 111 -18.74 0.79 6.40
N ILE A 112 -17.52 0.38 6.67
CA ILE A 112 -16.31 1.07 6.23
C ILE A 112 -15.66 0.29 5.10
N VAL A 113 -15.39 0.96 3.99
CA VAL A 113 -14.68 0.40 2.83
C VAL A 113 -13.40 1.19 2.60
N MET A 114 -12.26 0.51 2.54
CA MET A 114 -11.01 1.10 2.06
C MET A 114 -10.90 0.88 0.55
N ILE A 115 -10.60 1.93 -0.21
CA ILE A 115 -10.34 1.85 -1.65
C ILE A 115 -8.99 2.49 -1.96
N THR A 116 -8.07 1.74 -2.56
CA THR A 116 -6.69 2.22 -2.74
C THR A 116 -6.05 1.75 -4.04
N GLY A 117 -5.09 2.52 -4.54
CA GLY A 117 -4.19 2.12 -5.62
C GLY A 117 -3.04 1.19 -5.17
N ALA A 118 -2.88 0.93 -3.87
CA ALA A 118 -1.95 -0.09 -3.39
C ALA A 118 -2.34 -1.48 -3.90
N ASP A 119 -1.36 -2.39 -3.98
CA ASP A 119 -1.66 -3.78 -4.29
C ASP A 119 -2.29 -4.50 -3.09
N GLU A 120 -3.04 -5.57 -3.37
CA GLU A 120 -3.87 -6.31 -2.42
C GLU A 120 -3.12 -6.71 -1.15
N VAL A 121 -1.89 -7.22 -1.27
CA VAL A 121 -1.10 -7.67 -0.11
C VAL A 121 -0.78 -6.51 0.84
N VAL A 122 -0.42 -5.34 0.30
CA VAL A 122 -0.15 -4.15 1.12
C VAL A 122 -1.44 -3.56 1.67
N ALA A 123 -2.49 -3.49 0.85
CA ALA A 123 -3.79 -2.95 1.24
C ALA A 123 -4.42 -3.75 2.38
N GLU A 124 -4.40 -5.09 2.31
CA GLU A 124 -4.93 -5.95 3.35
C GLU A 124 -4.16 -5.82 4.67
N ALA A 125 -2.84 -5.59 4.64
CA ALA A 125 -2.06 -5.35 5.85
C ALA A 125 -2.54 -4.10 6.60
N TYR A 126 -2.79 -2.99 5.89
CA TYR A 126 -3.39 -1.79 6.48
C TYR A 126 -4.85 -2.00 6.89
N GLY A 127 -5.64 -2.72 6.08
CA GLY A 127 -7.04 -3.01 6.38
C GLY A 127 -7.20 -3.76 7.71
N ARG A 128 -6.38 -4.79 7.94
CA ARG A 128 -6.37 -5.53 9.22
C ARG A 128 -6.04 -4.65 10.41
N GLU A 129 -5.01 -3.81 10.32
CA GLU A 129 -4.61 -2.92 11.42
C GLU A 129 -5.69 -1.87 11.74
N LEU A 130 -6.34 -1.35 10.71
CA LEU A 130 -7.36 -0.31 10.84
C LEU A 130 -8.74 -0.87 11.19
N GLY A 131 -8.90 -2.19 11.25
CA GLY A 131 -10.18 -2.87 11.48
C GLY A 131 -11.18 -2.61 10.34
N ILE A 132 -10.69 -2.54 9.10
CA ILE A 132 -11.51 -2.37 7.90
C ILE A 132 -11.55 -3.71 7.15
N GLU A 133 -12.73 -4.32 7.12
CA GLU A 133 -12.95 -5.65 6.50
C GLU A 133 -13.07 -5.54 4.97
N ASP A 134 -13.72 -4.50 4.46
CA ASP A 134 -13.94 -4.31 3.04
C ASP A 134 -12.78 -3.52 2.41
N VAL A 135 -11.96 -4.18 1.59
CA VAL A 135 -10.81 -3.56 0.91
C VAL A 135 -10.91 -3.75 -0.61
N ILE A 136 -10.94 -2.64 -1.34
CA ILE A 136 -10.86 -2.57 -2.80
C ILE A 136 -9.45 -2.09 -3.17
N SER A 137 -8.69 -2.92 -3.88
CA SER A 137 -7.28 -2.68 -4.19
C SER A 137 -6.87 -3.24 -5.55
N ASN A 138 -5.64 -2.97 -5.97
CA ASN A 138 -5.09 -3.55 -7.19
C ASN A 138 -4.66 -5.00 -6.97
N ARG A 139 -5.09 -5.90 -7.85
CA ARG A 139 -4.66 -7.30 -7.83
C ARG A 139 -3.52 -7.53 -8.80
N LEU A 140 -2.56 -8.35 -8.37
CA LEU A 140 -1.43 -8.76 -9.20
C LEU A 140 -1.61 -10.22 -9.58
N ASP A 141 -1.58 -10.49 -10.88
CA ASP A 141 -1.55 -11.87 -11.35
C ASP A 141 -0.16 -12.47 -11.12
N VAL A 142 -0.16 -13.70 -10.59
CA VAL A 142 1.06 -14.49 -10.44
C VAL A 142 1.34 -15.13 -11.79
N ALA A 143 2.38 -14.67 -12.48
CA ALA A 143 2.85 -15.34 -13.68
C ALA A 143 3.58 -16.63 -13.28
N GLU A 144 3.19 -17.76 -13.87
CA GLU A 144 3.99 -18.98 -13.80
C GLU A 144 5.35 -18.72 -14.44
N THR A 145 6.42 -19.05 -13.72
CA THR A 145 7.77 -18.96 -14.26
C THR A 145 7.89 -20.00 -15.37
N GLN A 146 7.76 -19.59 -16.64
CA GLN A 146 8.25 -20.42 -17.75
C GLN A 146 9.77 -20.53 -17.61
N ILE A 147 10.22 -21.72 -17.20
CA ILE A 147 11.63 -22.13 -17.17
C ILE A 147 12.10 -22.37 -18.60
#